data_AF-A0A7L8S1W4-F1
#
_entry.id   AF-A0A7L8S1W4-F1
#
_cell.length_a   1.000
_cell.length_b   1.000
_cell.length_c   1.000
_cell.angle_alpha   90.00
_cell.angle_beta   90.00
_cell.angle_gamma   90.00
#
_symmetry.space_group_name_H-M   'P 1'
#
loop_
_entity.id
_entity.type
_entity.pdbx_description
1 polymer ?
#
loop_
_entity_poly.entity_id
_entity_poly.type
_entity_poly.pdbx_seq_one_letter_code
_entity_poly.pdbx_strand_id
1 'polypeptide(L)'
;MLSRSVFLVFVTALLAGCVSAEEQRARDEDNCRSYGFTKRNDAFAECLQRIELDRRAEFRQSKSSFDDWDRPVVVYRPIVVAPKP
;
A
#
# COMPACT_ATOMS: atom_id res chain seq x y z
N MET A 1 33.22 -2.78 -16.05
CA MET A 1 32.23 -1.79 -16.53
C MET A 1 30.80 -2.19 -16.15
N LEU A 2 30.37 -3.43 -16.45
CA LEU A 2 29.02 -3.93 -16.11
C LEU A 2 28.62 -3.78 -14.63
N SER A 3 29.55 -4.07 -13.71
CA SER A 3 29.31 -3.93 -12.26
C SER A 3 29.02 -2.48 -11.81
N ARG A 4 29.66 -1.46 -12.43
CA ARG A 4 29.39 -0.05 -12.11
C ARG A 4 28.01 0.38 -12.61
N SER A 5 27.60 -0.10 -13.78
CA SER A 5 26.28 0.17 -14.35
C SER A 5 25.17 -0.46 -13.50
N VAL A 6 25.35 -1.72 -13.06
CA VAL A 6 24.39 -2.40 -12.16
C VAL A 6 24.26 -1.66 -10.83
N PHE A 7 25.39 -1.22 -10.25
CA PHE A 7 25.37 -0.46 -9.01
C PHE A 7 24.62 0.87 -9.16
N LEU A 8 24.83 1.60 -10.25
CA LEU A 8 24.12 2.85 -10.52
C LEU A 8 22.60 2.64 -10.66
N VAL A 9 22.18 1.62 -11.43
CA VAL A 9 20.76 1.29 -11.60
C VAL A 9 20.11 0.95 -10.26
N PHE A 10 20.79 0.17 -9.42
CA PHE A 10 20.31 -0.19 -8.09
C PHE A 10 20.13 1.03 -7.19
N VAL A 11 21.11 1.94 -7.17
CA VAL A 11 21.03 3.19 -6.39
C VAL A 11 19.89 4.07 -6.88
N THR A 12 19.72 4.24 -8.19
CA THR A 12 18.61 5.05 -8.74
C THR A 12 17.24 4.45 -8.43
N ALA A 13 17.11 3.13 -8.42
CA ALA A 13 15.86 2.45 -8.09
C ALA A 13 15.46 2.65 -6.62
N LEU A 14 16.42 2.65 -5.70
CA LEU A 14 16.17 2.92 -4.28
C LEU A 14 15.72 4.37 -4.03
N LEU A 15 16.28 5.33 -4.79
CA LEU A 15 15.94 6.75 -4.67
C LEU A 15 14.58 7.10 -5.30
N ALA A 16 14.11 6.33 -6.28
CA ALA A 16 12.86 6.58 -6.99
C ALA A 16 11.60 6.39 -6.12
N GLY A 17 11.71 5.78 -4.94
CA GLY A 17 10.58 5.59 -4.01
C GLY A 17 10.26 6.79 -3.13
N CYS A 18 11.13 7.81 -3.09
CA CYS A 18 10.93 8.98 -2.25
C CYS A 18 10.08 10.02 -2.98
N VAL A 19 8.80 10.13 -2.61
CA VAL A 19 7.96 11.27 -2.98
C VAL A 19 7.79 12.19 -1.78
N SER A 20 7.90 13.50 -1.98
CA SER A 20 7.62 14.46 -0.92
C SER A 20 6.10 14.61 -0.70
N ALA A 21 5.72 15.05 0.50
CA ALA A 21 4.32 15.28 0.81
C ALA A 21 3.70 16.39 -0.06
N GLU A 22 4.46 17.46 -0.38
CA GLU A 22 3.96 18.50 -1.28
C GLU A 22 3.78 18.01 -2.71
N GLU A 23 4.70 17.20 -3.23
CA GLU A 23 4.62 16.70 -4.60
C GLU A 23 3.47 15.70 -4.74
N GLN A 24 3.28 14.85 -3.73
CA GLN A 24 2.12 13.96 -3.68
C GLN A 24 0.81 14.74 -3.68
N ARG A 25 0.72 15.81 -2.88
CA ARG A 25 -0.48 16.65 -2.84
C ARG A 25 -0.72 17.35 -4.18
N ALA A 26 0.32 17.84 -4.84
CA ALA A 26 0.19 18.44 -6.17
C ALA A 26 -0.38 17.44 -7.19
N ARG A 27 0.14 16.20 -7.20
CA ARG A 27 -0.39 15.10 -8.04
C ARG A 27 -1.85 14.80 -7.75
N ASP A 28 -2.23 14.68 -6.47
CA ASP A 28 -3.62 14.40 -6.08
C ASP A 28 -4.57 15.53 -6.55
N GLU A 29 -4.13 16.79 -6.40
CA GLU A 29 -4.89 17.93 -6.88
C GLU A 29 -4.99 18.00 -8.41
N ASP A 30 -3.94 17.59 -9.15
CA ASP A 30 -3.99 17.44 -10.61
C ASP A 30 -4.97 16.35 -11.04
N ASN A 31 -5.01 15.24 -10.31
CA ASN A 31 -5.93 14.15 -10.58
C ASN A 31 -7.39 14.60 -10.36
N CYS A 32 -7.68 15.31 -9.27
CA CYS A 32 -9.02 15.86 -9.07
C CYS A 32 -9.39 16.92 -10.12
N ARG A 33 -8.42 17.72 -10.60
CA ARG A 33 -8.65 18.64 -11.73
C ARG A 33 -8.98 17.91 -13.03
N SER A 34 -8.32 16.78 -13.31
CA SER A 34 -8.55 16.01 -14.54
C SER A 34 -9.95 15.40 -14.60
N TYR A 35 -10.54 15.07 -13.45
CA TYR A 35 -11.95 14.66 -13.34
C TYR A 35 -12.95 15.82 -13.50
N GLY A 36 -12.49 17.07 -13.58
CA GLY A 36 -13.33 18.25 -13.77
C GLY A 36 -13.74 18.95 -12.47
N PHE A 37 -13.18 18.57 -11.32
CA PHE A 37 -13.48 19.27 -10.07
C PHE A 37 -12.75 20.63 -9.99
N THR A 38 -13.47 21.66 -9.57
CA THR A 38 -12.90 22.98 -9.29
C THR A 38 -12.37 23.04 -7.87
N LYS A 39 -11.30 23.82 -7.62
CA LYS A 39 -10.72 23.95 -6.26
C LYS A 39 -11.67 24.67 -5.30
N ARG A 40 -11.45 24.45 -3.99
CA ARG A 40 -12.13 25.14 -2.87
C ARG A 40 -13.64 24.87 -2.78
N ASN A 41 -14.05 23.62 -2.99
CA ASN A 41 -15.40 23.16 -2.71
C ASN A 41 -15.37 21.77 -2.07
N ASP A 42 -16.53 21.34 -1.58
CA ASP A 42 -16.66 20.06 -0.87
C ASP A 42 -16.43 18.86 -1.80
N ALA A 43 -16.84 18.95 -3.07
CA ALA A 43 -16.63 17.88 -4.05
C ALA A 43 -15.13 17.62 -4.33
N PHE A 44 -14.32 18.68 -4.35
CA PHE A 44 -12.87 18.60 -4.50
C PHE A 44 -12.22 18.02 -3.24
N ALA A 45 -12.70 18.41 -2.06
CA ALA A 45 -12.24 17.84 -0.80
C ALA A 45 -12.59 16.34 -0.69
N GLU A 46 -13.78 15.95 -1.13
CA GLU A 46 -14.21 14.55 -1.20
C GLU A 46 -13.35 13.74 -2.19
N CYS A 47 -13.06 14.28 -3.38
CA CYS A 47 -12.15 13.66 -4.34
C CYS A 47 -10.78 13.38 -3.72
N LEU A 48 -10.17 14.38 -3.07
CA LEU A 48 -8.89 14.23 -2.38
C LEU A 48 -8.96 13.21 -1.25
N GLN A 49 -10.04 13.25 -0.46
CA GLN A 49 -10.26 12.32 0.63
C GLN A 49 -10.36 10.87 0.12
N ARG A 50 -11.08 10.65 -0.98
CA ARG A 50 -11.23 9.32 -1.59
C ARG A 50 -9.88 8.75 -2.04
N ILE A 51 -9.04 9.56 -2.70
CA ILE A 51 -7.69 9.15 -3.10
C ILE A 51 -6.86 8.74 -1.89
N GLU A 52 -6.89 9.53 -0.81
CA GLU A 52 -6.15 9.23 0.42
C GLU A 52 -6.67 7.95 1.11
N LEU A 53 -7.98 7.73 1.13
CA LEU A 53 -8.58 6.51 1.69
C LEU A 53 -8.19 5.26 0.91
N ASP A 54 -8.16 5.36 -0.42
CA ASP A 54 -7.76 4.26 -1.31
C ASP A 54 -6.29 3.88 -1.08
N ARG A 55 -5.39 4.86 -1.08
CA ARG A 55 -3.97 4.68 -0.74
C ARG A 55 -3.77 4.04 0.65
N ARG A 56 -4.56 4.45 1.65
CA ARG A 56 -4.53 3.83 2.98
C ARG A 56 -5.06 2.39 2.97
N ALA A 57 -6.02 2.08 2.10
CA ALA A 57 -6.49 0.71 1.92
C ALA A 57 -5.39 -0.17 1.33
N GLU A 58 -4.70 0.30 0.28
CA GLU A 58 -3.54 -0.39 -0.30
C GLU A 58 -2.43 -0.63 0.73
N PHE A 59 -2.12 0.37 1.56
CA PHE A 59 -1.11 0.23 2.62
C PHE A 59 -1.52 -0.81 3.69
N ARG A 60 -2.80 -0.85 4.06
CA ARG A 60 -3.30 -1.89 4.99
C ARG A 60 -3.26 -3.28 4.34
N GLN A 61 -3.59 -3.38 3.06
CA GLN A 61 -3.52 -4.63 2.32
C GLN A 61 -2.08 -5.16 2.24
N SER A 62 -1.12 -4.30 1.89
CA SER A 62 0.28 -4.69 1.85
C SER A 62 0.81 -5.12 3.22
N LYS A 63 0.43 -4.41 4.29
CA LYS A 63 0.75 -4.83 5.67
C LYS A 63 0.17 -6.20 6.02
N SER A 64 -1.09 -6.47 5.66
CA SER A 64 -1.73 -7.76 5.96
C SER A 64 -1.07 -8.94 5.25
N SER A 65 -0.50 -8.74 4.05
CA SER A 65 0.26 -9.78 3.35
C SER A 65 1.57 -10.16 4.05
N PHE A 66 2.15 -9.22 4.81
CA PHE A 66 3.32 -9.49 5.65
C PHE A 66 2.94 -10.22 6.94
N ASP A 67 1.80 -9.86 7.56
CA ASP A 67 1.30 -10.52 8.77
C ASP A 67 1.02 -12.01 8.52
N ASP A 68 0.73 -12.45 7.29
CA ASP A 68 0.45 -13.85 6.95
C ASP A 68 1.64 -14.80 7.23
N TRP A 69 2.88 -14.29 7.19
CA TRP A 69 4.07 -15.04 7.59
C TRP A 69 4.21 -15.21 9.11
N ASP A 70 3.54 -14.37 9.90
CA ASP A 70 3.63 -14.33 11.36
C ASP A 70 2.42 -15.04 12.04
N ARG A 71 1.51 -15.60 11.23
CA ARG A 71 0.34 -16.34 11.75
C ARG A 71 0.77 -17.73 12.24
N PRO A 72 0.41 -18.12 13.48
CA PRO A 72 0.74 -19.44 13.98
C PRO A 72 0.02 -20.51 13.17
N VAL A 73 0.75 -21.52 12.72
CA VAL A 73 0.17 -22.71 12.07
C VAL A 73 -0.65 -23.48 13.12
N VAL A 74 -1.97 -23.49 12.98
CA VAL A 74 -2.87 -24.23 13.88
C VAL A 74 -2.98 -25.68 13.39
N VAL A 75 -2.28 -26.60 14.05
CA VAL A 75 -2.39 -28.05 13.77
C VAL A 75 -3.52 -28.64 14.62
N TYR A 76 -4.66 -28.94 14.01
CA TYR A 76 -5.72 -29.68 14.69
C TYR A 76 -5.33 -31.15 14.86
N ARG A 77 -5.23 -31.62 16.11
CA ARG A 77 -5.00 -33.02 16.41
C ARG A 77 -6.30 -33.63 16.96
N PRO A 78 -6.98 -34.51 16.21
CA PRO A 78 -8.17 -35.17 16.71
C PRO A 78 -7.79 -36.06 17.90
N ILE A 79 -8.60 -35.99 18.96
CA ILE A 79 -8.49 -36.87 20.13
C ILE A 79 -9.44 -38.05 19.88
N VAL A 80 -8.89 -39.25 19.71
CA VAL A 80 -9.69 -40.46 19.55
C VAL A 80 -10.15 -40.93 20.94
N VAL A 81 -11.44 -40.81 21.22
CA VAL A 81 -12.08 -41.33 22.44
C VAL A 81 -12.66 -42.72 22.18
N ALA A 82 -12.30 -43.69 23.00
CA ALA A 82 -12.87 -45.03 22.93
C ALA A 82 -14.32 -45.03 23.42
N PRO A 83 -15.22 -45.82 22.81
CA PRO A 83 -16.60 -45.95 23.27
C PRO A 83 -16.64 -46.56 24.69
N LYS A 84 -17.54 -46.04 25.53
CA LYS A 84 -17.75 -46.57 26.90
C LYS A 84 -18.46 -47.92 26.82
N PRO A 85 -18.04 -48.94 27.60
CA PRO A 85 -18.69 -50.26 27.64
C PRO A 85 -20.12 -50.20 28.17
#